data_AF-A0AAW5V9B4-F1
#
_entry.id   AF-A0AAW5V9B4-F1
#
_cell.length_a   1.000
_cell.length_b   1.000
_cell.length_c   1.000
_cell.angle_alpha   90.00
_cell.angle_beta   90.00
_cell.angle_gamma   90.00
#
_symmetry.space_group_name_H-M   'P 1'
#
loop_
_entity.id
_entity.type
_entity.pdbx_description
1 polymer ?
#
loop_
_entity_poly.entity_id
_entity_poly.type
_entity_poly.pdbx_seq_one_letter_code
_entity_poly.pdbx_strand_id
1 'polypeptide(L)'
;MVCSIIRVFPLVLVLVFSQCSQRLIKKEKLREINEFYDGKTYALRDDIKFSQTEVWKKGTLVKIYIESTPSLLKLKVYPIQESRESSVGKLADYIINDDVKKREYDLADVEEWVNQKFTLMEQNAKKTKK
;
A
#
# COMPACT_ATOMS: atom_id res chain seq x y z
N MET A 1 52.10 -27.59 -5.42
CA MET A 1 51.63 -26.37 -6.11
C MET A 1 50.98 -26.82 -7.40
N VAL A 2 49.71 -26.62 -7.75
CA VAL A 2 48.58 -25.86 -7.22
C VAL A 2 47.36 -26.56 -7.84
N CYS A 3 46.41 -27.13 -7.08
CA CYS A 3 45.14 -27.58 -7.67
C CYS A 3 44.06 -27.81 -6.61
N SER A 4 43.58 -26.73 -5.97
CA SER A 4 42.41 -26.80 -5.07
C SER A 4 41.68 -25.46 -4.91
N ILE A 5 41.67 -24.60 -5.95
CA ILE A 5 41.05 -23.26 -5.85
C ILE A 5 39.80 -23.10 -6.76
N ILE A 6 39.42 -24.10 -7.56
CA ILE A 6 38.42 -23.91 -8.64
C ILE A 6 36.96 -24.26 -8.25
N ARG A 7 36.66 -24.68 -7.02
CA ARG A 7 35.30 -25.16 -6.65
C ARG A 7 34.45 -24.23 -5.79
N VAL A 8 34.91 -23.03 -5.45
CA VAL A 8 34.19 -22.12 -4.54
C VAL A 8 33.54 -20.93 -5.28
N PHE A 9 33.90 -20.70 -6.54
CA PHE A 9 33.42 -19.55 -7.31
C PHE A 9 31.93 -19.56 -7.72
N PRO A 10 31.24 -20.69 -7.96
CA PRO A 10 29.85 -20.64 -8.41
C PRO A 10 28.84 -20.41 -7.27
N LEU A 11 29.22 -20.63 -6.00
CA LEU A 11 28.30 -20.47 -4.86
C LEU A 11 28.11 -19.00 -4.46
N VAL A 12 29.16 -18.16 -4.64
CA VAL A 12 29.12 -16.73 -4.30
C VAL A 12 28.30 -15.94 -5.32
N LEU A 13 28.23 -16.39 -6.59
CA LEU A 13 27.45 -15.73 -7.64
C LEU A 13 25.93 -15.86 -7.44
N VAL A 14 25.46 -16.91 -6.77
CA VAL A 14 24.02 -17.15 -6.53
C VAL A 14 23.46 -16.24 -5.42
N LEU A 15 24.29 -15.79 -4.47
CA LEU A 15 23.88 -14.87 -3.40
C LEU A 15 23.75 -13.40 -3.84
N VAL A 16 24.20 -13.04 -5.05
CA VAL A 16 24.07 -11.68 -5.58
C VAL A 16 22.70 -11.44 -6.24
N PHE A 17 21.94 -12.50 -6.53
CA PHE A 17 20.59 -12.42 -7.12
C PHE A 17 19.44 -12.60 -6.13
N SER A 18 19.71 -12.68 -4.83
CA SER A 18 18.68 -12.42 -3.81
C SER A 18 18.40 -10.92 -3.76
N GLN A 19 17.82 -10.38 -4.83
CA GLN A 19 17.08 -9.13 -4.77
C GLN A 19 15.92 -9.35 -3.79
N CYS A 20 16.20 -9.19 -2.49
CA CYS A 20 15.20 -8.90 -1.50
C CYS A 20 14.49 -7.64 -1.98
N SER A 21 13.33 -7.81 -2.61
CA SER A 21 12.49 -6.71 -3.08
C SER A 21 12.30 -5.75 -1.91
N GLN A 22 12.91 -4.57 -2.01
CA GLN A 22 12.92 -3.58 -0.95
C GLN A 22 11.55 -2.90 -0.95
N ARG A 23 10.98 -2.72 0.23
CA ARG A 23 9.72 -1.98 0.36
C ARG A 23 9.93 -0.55 -0.12
N LEU A 24 9.05 -0.09 -1.00
CA LEU A 24 9.03 1.29 -1.48
C LEU A 24 8.67 2.31 -0.40
N ILE A 25 8.06 1.89 0.71
CA ILE A 25 7.77 2.76 1.85
C ILE A 25 8.37 2.14 3.11
N LYS A 26 9.22 2.91 3.80
CA LYS A 26 9.75 2.54 5.12
C LYS A 26 8.61 2.43 6.14
N LYS A 27 8.75 1.54 7.12
CA LYS A 27 7.67 1.26 8.09
C LYS A 27 7.24 2.53 8.86
N GLU A 28 8.21 3.37 9.19
CA GLU A 28 8.02 4.62 9.93
C GLU A 28 7.19 5.60 9.11
N LYS A 29 7.56 5.84 7.84
CA LYS A 29 6.80 6.66 6.90
C LYS A 29 5.41 6.10 6.63
N LEU A 30 5.28 4.78 6.50
CA LEU A 30 3.98 4.14 6.28
C LEU A 30 3.02 4.40 7.45
N ARG A 31 3.54 4.45 8.68
CA ARG A 31 2.75 4.82 9.86
C ARG A 31 2.27 6.27 9.77
N GLU A 32 3.16 7.20 9.45
CA GLU A 32 2.82 8.63 9.28
C GLU A 32 1.76 8.84 8.20
N ILE A 33 1.90 8.16 7.05
CA ILE A 33 0.93 8.18 5.97
C ILE A 33 -0.43 7.66 6.45
N ASN A 34 -0.47 6.52 7.15
CA ASN A 34 -1.72 5.98 7.67
C ASN A 34 -2.34 6.87 8.76
N GLU A 35 -1.55 7.56 9.58
CA GLU A 35 -2.03 8.55 10.53
C GLU A 35 -2.64 9.78 9.84
N PHE A 36 -2.09 10.19 8.69
CA PHE A 36 -2.65 11.27 7.88
C PHE A 36 -4.01 10.91 7.26
N TYR A 37 -4.21 9.64 6.86
CA TYR A 37 -5.49 9.16 6.35
C TYR A 37 -6.48 8.81 7.46
N ASP A 38 -6.01 8.53 8.67
CA ASP A 38 -6.83 8.22 9.81
C ASP A 38 -7.76 9.39 10.16
N GLY A 39 -9.06 9.11 10.26
CA GLY A 39 -10.10 10.13 10.50
C GLY A 39 -10.59 10.88 9.27
N LYS A 40 -10.07 10.59 8.06
CA LYS A 40 -10.60 11.17 6.81
C LYS A 40 -11.60 10.23 6.15
N THR A 41 -12.61 10.81 5.51
CA THR A 41 -13.64 10.08 4.76
C THR A 41 -13.57 10.43 3.28
N TYR A 42 -13.59 9.39 2.46
CA TYR A 42 -13.46 9.47 1.02
C TYR A 42 -14.68 8.86 0.34
N ALA A 43 -15.07 9.39 -0.82
CA ALA A 43 -16.02 8.77 -1.73
C ALA A 43 -15.29 8.07 -2.88
N LEU A 44 -15.81 6.91 -3.29
CA LEU A 44 -15.35 6.24 -4.51
C LEU A 44 -15.66 7.08 -5.76
N ARG A 45 -14.70 7.25 -6.66
CA ARG A 45 -14.95 7.90 -7.96
C ARG A 45 -15.57 6.98 -9.00
N ASP A 46 -15.31 5.69 -8.89
CA ASP A 46 -15.77 4.64 -9.79
C ASP A 46 -16.27 3.43 -8.99
N ASP A 47 -17.00 2.53 -9.65
CA ASP A 47 -17.40 1.25 -9.06
C ASP A 47 -16.17 0.36 -8.83
N ILE A 48 -16.07 -0.25 -7.65
CA ILE A 48 -15.00 -1.20 -7.32
C ILE A 48 -15.61 -2.58 -7.08
N LYS A 49 -15.12 -3.57 -7.82
CA LYS A 49 -15.49 -4.97 -7.66
C LYS A 49 -14.41 -5.70 -6.85
N PHE A 50 -14.72 -6.07 -5.61
CA PHE A 50 -13.80 -6.83 -4.76
C PHE A 50 -13.92 -8.34 -5.00
N SER A 51 -15.13 -8.82 -5.29
CA SER A 51 -15.39 -10.24 -5.56
C SER A 51 -16.57 -10.40 -6.54
N GLN A 52 -16.98 -11.63 -6.83
CA GLN A 52 -18.17 -11.86 -7.65
C GLN A 52 -19.46 -11.37 -6.99
N THR A 53 -19.50 -11.35 -5.65
CA THR A 53 -20.68 -11.00 -4.85
C THR A 53 -20.60 -9.60 -4.23
N GLU A 54 -19.41 -8.99 -4.20
CA GLU A 54 -19.18 -7.69 -3.57
C GLU A 54 -18.71 -6.67 -4.60
N VAL A 55 -19.62 -5.73 -4.91
CA VAL A 55 -19.36 -4.56 -5.77
C VAL A 55 -19.81 -3.32 -5.00
N TRP A 56 -18.89 -2.39 -4.80
CA TRP A 56 -19.20 -1.09 -4.21
C TRP A 56 -19.36 -0.05 -5.30
N LYS A 57 -20.40 0.77 -5.18
CA LYS A 57 -20.76 1.75 -6.19
C LYS A 57 -20.01 3.06 -6.02
N LYS A 58 -19.82 3.79 -7.11
CA LYS A 58 -19.41 5.19 -7.09
C LYS A 58 -20.19 5.98 -6.05
N GLY A 59 -19.49 6.81 -5.28
CA GLY A 59 -20.07 7.61 -4.19
C GLY A 59 -20.12 6.89 -2.85
N THR A 60 -19.82 5.59 -2.77
CA THR A 60 -19.72 4.87 -1.48
C THR A 60 -18.67 5.54 -0.60
N LEU A 61 -19.03 5.82 0.66
CA LEU A 61 -18.14 6.45 1.63
C LEU A 61 -17.27 5.41 2.33
N VAL A 62 -15.97 5.64 2.32
CA VAL A 62 -14.96 4.72 2.82
C VAL A 62 -13.86 5.44 3.59
N LYS A 63 -13.14 4.68 4.40
CA LYS A 63 -11.85 5.05 4.98
C LYS A 63 -10.75 4.33 4.22
N ILE A 64 -9.57 4.93 4.19
CA ILE A 64 -8.41 4.45 3.46
C ILE A 64 -7.38 3.87 4.42
N TYR A 65 -6.77 2.76 4.02
CA TYR A 65 -5.64 2.16 4.72
C TYR A 65 -4.58 1.71 3.71
N ILE A 66 -3.34 2.13 3.93
CA ILE A 66 -2.21 1.80 3.05
C ILE A 66 -1.39 0.69 3.69
N GLU A 67 -1.18 -0.39 2.93
CA GLU A 67 -0.34 -1.52 3.34
C GLU A 67 0.84 -1.65 2.37
N SER A 68 2.07 -1.68 2.90
CA SER A 68 3.27 -1.96 2.11
C SER A 68 3.82 -3.35 2.43
N THR A 69 3.93 -4.17 1.39
CA THR A 69 4.64 -5.45 1.40
C THR A 69 5.97 -5.31 0.65
N PRO A 70 6.89 -6.29 0.75
CA PRO A 70 8.13 -6.27 -0.01
C PRO A 70 7.93 -6.06 -1.52
N SER A 71 6.84 -6.59 -2.08
CA SER A 71 6.60 -6.57 -3.54
C SER A 71 5.52 -5.59 -3.98
N LEU A 72 4.61 -5.17 -3.09
CA LEU A 72 3.43 -4.39 -3.45
C LEU A 72 3.20 -3.24 -2.47
N LEU A 73 2.74 -2.11 -3.00
CA LEU A 73 2.01 -1.12 -2.23
C LEU A 73 0.50 -1.31 -2.49
N LYS A 74 -0.28 -1.43 -1.43
CA LYS A 74 -1.71 -1.75 -1.51
C LYS A 74 -2.55 -0.62 -0.93
N LEU A 75 -3.56 -0.21 -1.68
CA LEU A 75 -4.59 0.72 -1.27
C LEU A 75 -5.82 -0.08 -0.88
N LYS A 76 -6.06 -0.18 0.43
CA LYS A 76 -7.21 -0.89 0.99
C LYS A 76 -8.26 0.11 1.46
N VAL A 77 -9.51 -0.35 1.46
CA VAL A 77 -10.65 0.46 1.90
C VAL A 77 -11.57 -0.33 2.81
N TYR A 78 -12.29 0.40 3.65
CA TYR A 78 -13.31 -0.17 4.53
C TYR A 78 -14.45 0.84 4.75
N PRO A 79 -15.69 0.39 5.01
CA PRO A 79 -16.82 1.28 5.24
C PRO A 79 -16.59 2.16 6.46
N ILE A 80 -17.13 3.39 6.47
CA ILE A 80 -16.89 4.35 7.56
C ILE A 80 -17.37 3.86 8.93
N GLN A 81 -18.37 2.98 8.96
CA GLN A 81 -18.96 2.41 10.17
C GLN A 81 -18.18 1.21 10.72
N GLU A 82 -17.29 0.62 9.92
CA GLU A 82 -16.52 -0.55 10.30
C GLU A 82 -15.11 -0.17 10.74
N SER A 83 -14.45 -1.13 11.40
CA SER A 83 -13.07 -1.00 11.82
C SER A 83 -12.11 -1.40 10.71
N ARG A 84 -10.82 -1.06 10.86
CA ARG A 84 -9.78 -1.31 9.84
C ARG A 84 -9.66 -2.78 9.47
N GLU A 85 -9.97 -3.70 10.39
CA GLU A 85 -9.92 -5.14 10.18
C GLU A 85 -10.85 -5.58 9.04
N SER A 86 -11.92 -4.84 8.77
CA SER A 86 -12.81 -5.15 7.65
C SER A 86 -12.26 -4.78 6.28
N SER A 87 -11.08 -4.14 6.22
CA SER A 87 -10.32 -3.90 5.00
C SER A 87 -9.61 -5.15 4.46
N VAL A 88 -9.60 -6.25 5.22
CA VAL A 88 -9.06 -7.53 4.78
C VAL A 88 -9.84 -8.01 3.55
N GLY A 89 -9.12 -8.29 2.46
CA GLY A 89 -9.72 -8.68 1.17
C GLY A 89 -10.26 -7.52 0.33
N LYS A 90 -10.40 -6.32 0.89
CA LYS A 90 -10.95 -5.14 0.19
C LYS A 90 -9.85 -4.26 -0.40
N LEU A 91 -9.18 -4.82 -1.42
CA LEU A 91 -8.13 -4.12 -2.18
C LEU A 91 -8.76 -3.24 -3.26
N ALA A 92 -8.62 -1.92 -3.12
CA ALA A 92 -9.14 -0.97 -4.10
C ALA A 92 -8.17 -0.75 -5.27
N ASP A 93 -6.87 -0.72 -4.98
CA ASP A 93 -5.83 -0.59 -5.99
C ASP A 93 -4.48 -1.09 -5.46
N TYR A 94 -3.52 -1.32 -6.34
CA TYR A 94 -2.16 -1.70 -5.96
C TYR A 94 -1.11 -1.21 -6.95
N ILE A 95 0.11 -1.04 -6.46
CA ILE A 95 1.30 -0.77 -7.24
C ILE A 95 2.27 -1.92 -7.03
N ILE A 96 2.76 -2.50 -8.13
CA ILE A 96 3.83 -3.50 -8.09
C ILE A 96 5.16 -2.77 -8.02
N ASN A 97 5.97 -3.11 -7.03
CA ASN A 97 7.22 -2.40 -6.77
C ASN A 97 8.20 -2.50 -7.95
N ASP A 98 8.21 -3.64 -8.64
CA ASP A 98 9.10 -3.91 -9.77
C ASP A 98 8.69 -3.13 -11.06
N ASP A 99 7.44 -2.68 -11.16
CA ASP A 99 6.91 -1.93 -12.31
C ASP A 99 7.23 -0.42 -12.24
N VAL A 100 7.76 0.04 -11.11
CA VAL A 100 8.04 1.45 -10.87
C VAL A 100 9.54 1.67 -10.71
N LYS A 101 10.07 2.66 -11.45
CA LYS A 101 11.50 3.05 -11.37
C LYS A 101 11.83 3.83 -10.10
N LYS A 102 10.83 4.17 -9.29
CA LYS A 102 10.98 4.98 -8.08
C LYS A 102 11.51 4.11 -6.94
N ARG A 103 12.46 4.65 -6.17
CA ARG A 103 13.07 3.93 -5.03
C ARG A 103 12.25 4.03 -3.74
N GLU A 104 11.65 5.19 -3.48
CA GLU A 104 10.82 5.42 -2.30
C GLU A 104 9.58 6.25 -2.67
N TYR A 105 8.45 5.95 -2.06
CA TYR A 105 7.24 6.78 -2.10
C TYR A 105 7.16 7.67 -0.86
N ASP A 106 6.71 8.90 -1.05
CA ASP A 106 6.37 9.84 0.01
C ASP A 106 4.85 10.04 0.12
N LEU A 107 4.42 10.91 1.03
CA LEU A 107 3.01 11.19 1.24
C LEU A 107 2.36 11.82 0.00
N ALA A 108 3.07 12.70 -0.71
CA ALA A 108 2.52 13.40 -1.87
C ALA A 108 2.22 12.41 -3.01
N ASP A 109 3.11 11.44 -3.23
CA ASP A 109 2.87 10.37 -4.21
C ASP A 109 1.63 9.54 -3.88
N VAL A 110 1.48 9.16 -2.60
CA VAL A 110 0.33 8.38 -2.14
C VAL A 110 -0.95 9.20 -2.23
N GLU A 111 -0.87 10.50 -1.95
CA GLU A 111 -2.00 11.40 -2.09
C GLU A 111 -2.43 11.57 -3.55
N GLU A 112 -1.50 11.72 -4.48
CA GLU A 112 -1.79 11.73 -5.90
C GLU A 112 -2.48 10.42 -6.33
N TRP A 113 -1.93 9.28 -5.91
CA TRP A 113 -2.51 7.96 -6.21
C TRP A 113 -3.93 7.81 -5.64
N VAL A 114 -4.15 8.19 -4.38
CA VAL A 114 -5.46 8.17 -3.75
C VAL A 114 -6.43 9.10 -4.49
N ASN A 115 -6.00 10.30 -4.85
CA ASN A 115 -6.83 11.29 -5.54
C ASN A 115 -7.21 10.87 -6.96
N GLN A 116 -6.58 9.86 -7.56
CA GLN A 116 -7.05 9.30 -8.83
C GLN A 116 -8.34 8.50 -8.66
N LYS A 117 -8.47 7.77 -7.54
CA LYS A 117 -9.56 6.81 -7.29
C LYS A 117 -10.64 7.32 -6.32
N PHE A 118 -10.29 8.31 -5.50
CA PHE A 118 -11.10 8.77 -4.39
C PHE A 118 -11.27 10.28 -4.39
N THR A 119 -12.37 10.75 -3.80
CA THR A 119 -12.61 12.17 -3.54
C THR A 119 -12.76 12.37 -2.04
N LEU A 120 -11.99 13.29 -1.46
CA LEU A 120 -12.13 13.65 -0.05
C LEU A 120 -13.49 14.33 0.18
N MET A 121 -14.27 13.81 1.12
CA MET A 121 -15.61 14.33 1.44
C MET A 121 -15.61 15.10 2.75
N GLU A 122 -15.02 14.53 3.80
CA GLU A 122 -14.98 15.14 5.13
C GLU A 122 -13.69 14.78 5.86
N GLN A 123 -13.16 15.75 6.61
CA GLN A 123 -12.17 15.51 7.65
C GLN A 123 -12.91 15.44 8.97
N ASN A 124 -13.05 14.26 9.58
CA ASN A 124 -13.50 14.22 10.95
C ASN A 124 -12.38 14.81 11.80
N ALA A 125 -12.56 16.05 12.28
CA ALA A 125 -11.76 16.62 13.34
C ALA A 125 -11.81 15.63 14.50
N LYS A 126 -10.69 14.93 14.77
CA LYS A 126 -10.57 14.01 15.90
C LYS A 126 -11.12 14.71 17.13
N LYS A 127 -12.23 14.19 17.68
CA LYS A 127 -12.78 14.62 18.96
C LYS A 127 -11.65 14.54 19.98
N THR A 128 -11.15 15.70 20.40
CA THR A 128 -10.33 15.86 21.59
C THR A 128 -11.10 15.24 22.75
N LYS A 129 -10.72 14.03 23.16
CA LYS A 129 -11.16 13.51 24.45
C LYS A 129 -10.44 14.35 25.51
N LYS A 130 -11.26 15.12 26.21
CA LYS A 130 -10.93 15.93 27.38
C LYS A 130 -10.37 15.07 28.50
#